data_AF-A0AAN8E1M9-F1
#
_entry.id   AF-A0AAN8E1M9-F1
#
_cell.length_a   1.000
_cell.length_b   1.000
_cell.length_c   1.000
_cell.angle_alpha   90.00
_cell.angle_beta   90.00
_cell.angle_gamma   90.00
#
_symmetry.space_group_name_H-M   'P 1'
#
loop_
_entity.id
_entity.type
_entity.pdbx_description
1 polymer ?
#
loop_
_entity_poly.entity_id
_entity_poly.type
_entity_poly.pdbx_seq_one_letter_code
_entity_poly.pdbx_strand_id
1 'polypeptide(L)'
;MAKMILGVWLASASITLPPFCGWAKNVHTAGVCLISQDFGYTIYSTAVAFYIPMLVMLVMYYKIFKAARKSGAKHRFTDISRRERLSTVANEALRMHGMKPGGVAEECAAISRLLNRERRNISIFKREQKAATTLGVIVGVFGVCWLPFFVLSTARPFICGVECSCVPIWLERTLLWLGYANSLMNPFIYAFFNRDLRSTYRDLLRCRYRNINRRLSAVGVHEALKV
;
A
#
# COMPACT_ATOMS: atom_id res chain seq x y z
N MET A 1 16.32 -5.83 5.25
CA MET A 1 15.65 -5.56 3.96
C MET A 1 16.16 -6.43 2.80
N ALA A 2 17.48 -6.59 2.60
CA ALA A 2 18.03 -7.40 1.50
C ALA A 2 17.50 -8.86 1.46
N LYS A 3 17.41 -9.54 2.60
CA LYS A 3 16.87 -10.92 2.68
C LYS A 3 15.43 -11.03 2.16
N MET A 4 14.58 -10.03 2.44
CA MET A 4 13.20 -10.01 1.95
C MET A 4 13.15 -9.80 0.43
N ILE A 5 13.98 -8.90 -0.08
CA ILE A 5 14.07 -8.60 -1.52
C ILE A 5 14.56 -9.86 -2.27
N LEU A 6 15.60 -10.53 -1.76
CA LEU A 6 16.10 -11.77 -2.35
C LEU A 6 15.01 -12.84 -2.41
N GLY A 7 14.22 -13.01 -1.35
CA GLY A 7 13.09 -13.96 -1.35
C GLY A 7 12.06 -13.67 -2.44
N VAL A 8 11.74 -12.39 -2.68
CA VAL A 8 10.80 -11.99 -3.75
C VAL A 8 11.37 -12.28 -5.15
N TRP A 9 12.67 -12.05 -5.35
CA TRP A 9 13.33 -12.40 -6.61
C TRP A 9 13.38 -13.91 -6.86
N LEU A 10 13.65 -14.71 -5.82
CA LEU A 10 13.61 -16.16 -5.91
C LEU A 10 12.20 -16.68 -6.24
N ALA A 11 11.16 -16.12 -5.61
CA ALA A 11 9.77 -16.44 -5.94
C ALA A 11 9.40 -16.02 -7.37
N SER A 12 9.95 -14.91 -7.86
CA SER A 12 9.75 -14.49 -9.25
C SER A 12 10.42 -15.46 -10.23
N ALA A 13 11.65 -15.91 -9.91
CA ALA A 13 12.37 -16.90 -10.69
C ALA A 13 11.66 -18.26 -10.72
N SER A 14 11.03 -18.68 -9.61
CA SER A 14 10.28 -19.95 -9.58
C SER A 14 9.05 -19.95 -10.50
N ILE A 15 8.52 -18.78 -10.89
CA ILE A 15 7.41 -18.66 -11.85
C ILE A 15 7.91 -18.69 -13.30
N THR A 16 9.08 -18.12 -13.57
CA THR A 16 9.60 -17.95 -14.94
C THR A 16 10.44 -19.11 -15.44
N LEU A 17 11.11 -19.86 -14.56
CA LEU A 17 11.98 -20.97 -14.92
C LEU A 17 11.29 -22.29 -15.30
N PRO A 18 10.12 -22.68 -14.76
CA PRO A 18 9.52 -24.00 -15.06
C PRO A 18 9.33 -24.32 -16.55
N PRO A 19 8.94 -23.39 -17.44
CA PRO A 19 8.87 -23.66 -18.88
C PRO A 19 10.21 -24.12 -19.47
N PHE A 20 11.34 -23.60 -18.98
CA PHE A 20 12.68 -24.01 -19.42
C PHE A 20 13.09 -25.39 -18.90
N CYS A 21 12.40 -25.91 -17.87
CA CYS A 21 12.67 -27.20 -17.23
C CYS A 21 11.62 -28.28 -17.60
N GLY A 22 11.00 -28.19 -18.78
CA GLY A 22 10.13 -29.26 -19.31
C GLY A 22 8.63 -28.98 -19.24
N TRP A 23 8.21 -27.78 -18.82
CA TRP A 23 6.80 -27.36 -18.87
C TRP A 23 6.45 -26.48 -20.09
N ALA A 24 7.33 -26.39 -21.09
CA ALA A 24 7.04 -25.68 -22.34
C ALA A 24 6.15 -26.53 -23.26
N LYS A 25 4.91 -26.09 -23.47
CA LYS A 25 4.04 -26.54 -24.57
C LYS A 25 3.89 -25.39 -25.55
N ASN A 26 4.68 -25.45 -26.63
CA ASN A 26 4.69 -24.43 -27.67
C ASN A 26 3.58 -24.73 -28.67
N VAL A 27 2.60 -23.83 -28.78
CA VAL A 27 1.68 -23.83 -29.91
C VAL A 27 2.45 -23.28 -31.10
N HIS A 28 2.86 -24.14 -32.04
CA HIS A 28 3.59 -23.77 -33.25
C HIS A 28 2.68 -23.03 -34.25
N THR A 29 2.26 -21.81 -33.91
CA THR A 29 1.67 -20.88 -34.88
C THR A 29 2.80 -20.00 -35.39
N ALA A 30 3.09 -20.06 -36.69
CA ALA A 30 4.24 -19.42 -37.31
C ALA A 30 4.35 -17.92 -36.95
N GLY A 31 5.38 -17.54 -36.17
CA GLY A 31 5.75 -16.15 -35.89
C GLY A 31 5.15 -15.50 -34.63
N VAL A 32 4.43 -16.22 -33.76
CA VAL A 32 3.92 -15.68 -32.49
C VAL A 32 4.57 -16.35 -31.27
N CYS A 33 4.99 -15.54 -30.29
CA CYS A 33 5.50 -16.00 -29.01
C CYS A 33 4.37 -15.99 -27.98
N LEU A 34 3.84 -17.16 -27.65
CA LEU A 34 2.80 -17.34 -26.64
C LEU A 34 3.40 -17.98 -25.39
N ILE A 35 2.82 -17.65 -24.23
CA ILE A 35 3.17 -18.31 -22.98
C ILE A 35 2.81 -19.80 -23.06
N SER A 36 3.56 -20.66 -22.36
CA SER A 36 3.29 -22.10 -22.35
C SER A 36 1.83 -22.36 -21.95
N GLN A 37 1.13 -23.12 -22.79
CA GLN A 37 -0.30 -23.44 -22.62
C GLN A 37 -0.53 -24.70 -21.79
N ASP A 38 0.51 -25.17 -21.09
CA ASP A 38 0.35 -26.29 -20.19
C ASP A 38 -0.64 -25.96 -19.06
N PHE A 39 -1.57 -26.89 -18.79
CA PHE A 39 -2.60 -26.74 -17.77
C PHE A 39 -1.97 -26.50 -16.39
N GLY A 40 -1.01 -27.33 -16.00
CA GLY A 40 -0.36 -27.25 -14.70
C GLY A 40 0.42 -25.96 -14.54
N TYR A 41 1.18 -25.57 -15.57
CA TYR A 41 1.90 -24.31 -15.58
C TYR A 41 0.98 -23.09 -15.48
N THR A 42 -0.13 -23.09 -16.23
CA THR A 42 -1.09 -21.98 -16.23
C THR A 42 -1.70 -21.78 -14.85
N ILE A 43 -2.18 -22.84 -14.21
CA ILE A 43 -2.75 -22.75 -12.86
C ILE A 43 -1.69 -22.31 -11.84
N TYR A 44 -0.51 -22.93 -11.86
CA TYR A 44 0.58 -22.59 -10.96
C TYR A 44 1.02 -21.13 -11.09
N SER A 45 1.35 -20.71 -12.31
CA SER A 45 1.89 -19.36 -12.58
C SER A 45 0.86 -18.27 -12.25
N THR A 46 -0.40 -18.45 -12.65
CA THR A 46 -1.46 -17.46 -12.37
C THR A 46 -1.81 -17.39 -10.88
N ALA A 47 -1.78 -18.51 -10.16
CA ALA A 47 -2.00 -18.54 -8.71
C ALA A 47 -0.91 -17.78 -7.95
N VAL A 48 0.36 -18.07 -8.23
CA VAL A 48 1.50 -17.46 -7.52
C VAL A 48 1.71 -16.00 -7.95
N ALA A 49 1.50 -15.67 -9.22
CA ALA A 49 1.71 -14.31 -9.73
C ALA A 49 0.58 -13.34 -9.40
N PHE A 50 -0.67 -13.81 -9.26
CA PHE A 50 -1.83 -12.94 -9.12
C PHE A 50 -2.77 -13.35 -7.99
N TYR A 51 -3.39 -14.52 -8.04
CA TYR A 51 -4.51 -14.83 -7.12
C TYR A 51 -4.11 -14.89 -5.65
N ILE A 52 -2.99 -15.54 -5.32
CA ILE A 52 -2.50 -15.63 -3.94
C ILE A 52 -2.07 -14.24 -3.44
N PRO A 53 -1.19 -13.49 -4.15
CA PRO A 53 -0.87 -12.12 -3.75
C PRO A 53 -2.10 -11.21 -3.61
N MET A 54 -3.03 -11.27 -4.55
CA MET A 54 -4.26 -10.47 -4.51
C MET A 54 -5.13 -10.80 -3.31
N LEU A 55 -5.32 -12.08 -3.00
CA LEU A 55 -6.10 -12.50 -1.82
C LEU A 55 -5.45 -11.99 -0.53
N VAL A 56 -4.14 -12.20 -0.37
CA VAL A 56 -3.39 -11.73 0.81
C VAL A 56 -3.49 -10.21 0.93
N MET A 57 -3.30 -9.48 -0.16
CA MET A 57 -3.43 -8.03 -0.18
C MET A 57 -4.84 -7.61 0.23
N LEU A 58 -5.90 -8.16 -0.39
CA LEU A 58 -7.29 -7.82 -0.07
C LEU A 58 -7.64 -8.10 1.40
N VAL A 59 -7.22 -9.24 1.95
CA VAL A 59 -7.43 -9.58 3.37
C VAL A 59 -6.72 -8.59 4.28
N MET A 60 -5.45 -8.27 3.98
CA MET A 60 -4.69 -7.28 4.75
C MET A 60 -5.35 -5.90 4.69
N TYR A 61 -5.79 -5.43 3.51
CA TYR A 61 -6.48 -4.15 3.37
C TYR A 61 -7.83 -4.13 4.06
N TYR A 62 -8.59 -5.22 3.99
CA TYR A 62 -9.84 -5.33 4.73
C TYR A 62 -9.60 -5.21 6.24
N LYS A 63 -8.56 -5.87 6.76
CA LYS A 63 -8.16 -5.74 8.18
C LYS A 63 -7.74 -4.31 8.52
N ILE A 64 -6.97 -3.66 7.64
CA ILE A 64 -6.57 -2.25 7.81
C ILE A 64 -7.79 -1.32 7.80
N PHE A 65 -8.71 -1.50 6.87
CA PHE A 65 -9.94 -0.72 6.77
C PHE A 65 -10.83 -0.90 8.00
N LYS A 66 -10.99 -2.15 8.46
CA LYS A 66 -11.74 -2.45 9.69
C LYS A 66 -11.08 -1.82 10.92
N ALA A 67 -9.76 -1.95 11.04
CA ALA A 67 -9.00 -1.31 12.12
C ALA A 67 -9.14 0.21 12.07
N ALA A 68 -9.05 0.81 10.88
CA ALA A 68 -9.22 2.24 10.67
C ALA A 68 -10.63 2.73 11.03
N ARG A 69 -11.68 2.00 10.66
CA ARG A 69 -13.06 2.34 11.05
C ARG A 69 -13.26 2.25 12.56
N LYS A 70 -12.70 1.23 13.20
CA LYS A 70 -12.76 1.07 14.67
C LYS A 70 -12.02 2.21 15.37
N SER A 71 -10.83 2.58 14.89
CA SER A 71 -10.06 3.71 15.43
C SER A 71 -10.75 5.05 15.19
N GLY A 72 -11.39 5.26 14.04
CA GLY A 72 -12.16 6.48 13.75
C GLY A 72 -13.35 6.67 14.70
N ALA A 73 -14.07 5.60 15.02
CA ALA A 73 -15.15 5.63 16.02
C ALA A 73 -14.61 5.92 17.43
N LYS A 74 -13.49 5.31 17.81
CA LYS A 74 -12.84 5.53 19.11
C LYS A 74 -12.37 6.98 19.26
N HIS A 75 -11.72 7.55 18.24
CA HIS A 75 -11.26 8.94 18.28
C HIS A 75 -12.41 9.95 18.34
N ARG A 76 -13.54 9.68 17.68
CA ARG A 76 -14.73 10.53 17.80
C ARG A 76 -15.26 10.53 19.24
N PHE A 77 -15.28 9.38 19.89
CA PHE A 77 -15.73 9.26 21.28
C PHE A 77 -14.75 9.95 22.26
N THR A 78 -13.44 9.75 22.08
CA THR A 78 -12.45 10.40 22.94
C THR A 78 -12.40 11.92 22.76
N ASP A 79 -12.61 12.43 21.54
CA ASP A 79 -12.67 13.87 21.29
C ASP A 79 -13.89 14.54 21.97
N ILE A 80 -15.04 13.86 21.99
CA ILE A 80 -16.23 14.28 22.74
C ILE A 80 -15.94 14.29 24.25
N SER A 81 -15.44 13.18 24.81
CA SER A 81 -15.09 13.10 26.24
C SER A 81 -14.00 14.11 26.62
N ARG A 82 -13.07 14.43 25.72
CA ARG A 82 -12.06 15.46 25.91
C ARG A 82 -12.68 16.84 26.02
N ARG A 83 -13.58 17.21 25.09
CA ARG A 83 -14.28 18.50 25.09
C ARG A 83 -14.99 18.71 26.42
N GLU A 84 -15.63 17.66 26.92
CA GLU A 84 -16.37 17.63 28.17
C GLU A 84 -15.44 17.78 29.38
N ARG A 85 -14.34 17.01 29.45
CA ARG A 85 -13.37 17.09 30.55
C ARG A 85 -12.67 18.45 30.61
N LEU A 86 -12.36 19.05 29.45
CA LEU A 86 -11.78 20.39 29.38
C LEU A 86 -12.78 21.46 29.89
N SER A 87 -14.07 21.32 29.55
CA SER A 87 -15.10 22.23 30.06
C SER A 87 -15.32 22.10 31.57
N THR A 88 -15.23 20.89 32.13
CA THR A 88 -15.36 20.69 33.58
C THR A 88 -14.21 21.36 34.34
N VAL A 89 -12.96 21.12 33.91
CA VAL A 89 -11.78 21.74 34.54
C VAL A 89 -11.81 23.27 34.39
N ALA A 90 -12.25 23.79 33.24
CA ALA A 90 -12.41 25.23 33.05
C ALA A 90 -13.48 25.83 33.99
N ASN A 91 -14.60 25.12 34.19
CA ASN A 91 -15.65 25.53 35.13
C ASN A 91 -15.19 25.44 36.59
N GLU A 92 -14.44 24.40 36.96
CA GLU A 92 -13.86 24.27 38.30
C GLU A 92 -12.81 25.35 38.57
N ALA A 93 -11.93 25.65 37.60
CA ALA A 93 -10.98 26.75 37.70
C ALA A 93 -11.67 28.10 37.88
N LEU A 94 -12.81 28.33 37.21
CA LEU A 94 -13.62 29.54 37.40
C LEU A 94 -14.27 29.60 38.79
N ARG A 95 -14.66 28.45 39.35
CA ARG A 95 -15.33 28.36 40.66
C ARG A 95 -14.36 28.43 41.85
N MET A 96 -13.11 28.03 41.65
CA MET A 96 -12.10 27.90 42.71
C MET A 96 -11.33 29.20 42.98
N HIS A 97 -12.04 30.32 43.10
CA HIS A 97 -11.47 31.65 43.36
C HIS A 97 -10.78 31.82 44.75
N GLY A 98 -10.27 30.75 45.38
CA GLY A 98 -9.71 30.81 46.74
C GLY A 98 -8.78 29.67 47.20
N MET A 99 -8.22 28.81 46.35
CA MET A 99 -7.34 27.70 46.78
C MET A 99 -5.88 27.83 46.29
N LYS A 100 -4.92 27.32 47.09
CA LYS A 100 -3.47 27.50 46.86
C LYS A 100 -3.03 27.00 45.46
N PRO A 101 -2.16 27.74 44.74
CA PRO A 101 -1.92 27.54 43.30
C PRO A 101 -1.19 26.23 42.93
N GLY A 102 -0.47 25.60 43.87
CA GLY A 102 0.51 24.55 43.58
C GLY A 102 -0.08 23.24 43.05
N GLY A 103 -1.11 22.69 43.71
CA GLY A 103 -1.68 21.38 43.34
C GLY A 103 -2.51 21.43 42.05
N VAL A 104 -3.28 22.50 41.84
CA VAL A 104 -4.12 22.68 40.64
C VAL A 104 -3.25 22.88 39.40
N ALA A 105 -2.14 23.61 39.52
CA ALA A 105 -1.19 23.82 38.43
C ALA A 105 -0.51 22.51 38.00
N GLU A 106 -0.16 21.65 38.97
CA GLU A 106 0.47 20.35 38.71
C GLU A 106 -0.49 19.37 38.01
N GLU A 107 -1.75 19.33 38.44
CA GLU A 107 -2.79 18.50 37.82
C GLU A 107 -3.12 18.97 36.39
N CYS A 108 -3.24 20.29 36.18
CA CYS A 108 -3.41 20.88 34.85
C CYS A 108 -2.22 20.55 33.92
N ALA A 109 -1.00 20.58 34.44
CA ALA A 109 0.20 20.21 33.69
C ALA A 109 0.20 18.72 33.31
N ALA A 110 -0.22 17.84 34.23
CA ALA A 110 -0.34 16.40 33.97
C ALA A 110 -1.39 16.09 32.89
N ILE A 111 -2.58 16.72 32.98
CA ILE A 111 -3.63 16.60 31.97
C ILE A 111 -3.15 17.10 30.61
N SER A 112 -2.48 18.26 30.56
CA SER A 112 -1.93 18.82 29.33
C SER A 112 -0.91 17.89 28.66
N ARG A 113 -0.03 17.24 29.45
CA ARG A 113 0.93 16.24 28.93
C ARG A 113 0.25 15.01 28.34
N LEU A 114 -0.76 14.46 29.00
CA LEU A 114 -1.52 13.31 28.50
C LEU A 114 -2.25 13.66 27.19
N LEU A 115 -2.89 14.83 27.15
CA LEU A 115 -3.59 15.35 25.96
C LEU A 115 -2.65 15.61 24.78
N ASN A 116 -1.42 16.07 25.04
CA ASN A 116 -0.40 16.25 24.02
C ASN A 116 0.12 14.91 23.49
N ARG A 117 0.30 13.92 24.36
CA ARG A 117 0.69 12.55 23.97
C ARG A 117 -0.38 11.90 23.10
N GLU A 118 -1.66 12.04 23.47
CA GLU A 118 -2.77 11.51 22.68
C GLU A 118 -2.92 12.22 21.33
N ARG A 119 -2.82 13.56 21.30
CA ARG A 119 -2.82 14.33 20.05
C ARG A 119 -1.71 13.87 19.10
N ARG A 120 -0.51 13.60 19.64
CA ARG A 120 0.62 13.07 18.87
C ARG A 120 0.29 11.69 18.29
N ASN A 121 -0.24 10.77 19.09
CA ASN A 121 -0.63 9.43 18.65
C ASN A 121 -1.70 9.48 17.54
N ILE A 122 -2.70 10.34 17.66
CA ILE A 122 -3.72 10.58 16.62
C ILE A 122 -3.08 11.07 15.32
N SER A 123 -2.12 12.00 15.42
CA SER A 123 -1.44 12.54 14.24
C SER A 123 -0.59 11.49 13.51
N ILE A 124 0.08 10.61 14.26
CA ILE A 124 0.85 9.48 13.72
C ILE A 124 -0.10 8.52 13.01
N PHE A 125 -1.19 8.12 13.68
CA PHE A 125 -2.20 7.22 13.10
C PHE A 125 -2.80 7.76 11.80
N LYS A 126 -3.15 9.05 11.73
CA LYS A 126 -3.65 9.69 10.50
C LYS A 126 -2.60 9.67 9.37
N ARG A 127 -1.32 9.81 9.70
CA ARG A 127 -0.22 9.73 8.73
C ARG A 127 -0.03 8.30 8.22
N GLU A 128 -0.05 7.31 9.12
CA GLU A 128 0.00 5.89 8.77
C GLU A 128 -1.18 5.48 7.88
N GLN A 129 -2.39 5.93 8.22
CA GLN A 129 -3.59 5.67 7.42
C GLN A 129 -3.51 6.31 6.03
N LYS A 130 -2.90 7.48 5.90
CA LYS A 130 -2.66 8.10 4.60
C LYS A 130 -1.70 7.27 3.75
N ALA A 131 -0.63 6.75 4.33
CA ALA A 131 0.28 5.83 3.64
C ALA A 131 -0.46 4.54 3.21
N ALA A 132 -1.29 3.97 4.09
CA ALA A 132 -2.11 2.81 3.78
C ALA A 132 -3.11 3.06 2.64
N THR A 133 -3.67 4.28 2.55
CA THR A 133 -4.56 4.68 1.45
C THR A 133 -3.84 4.64 0.11
N THR A 134 -2.62 5.18 0.04
CA THR A 134 -1.81 5.14 -1.18
C THR A 134 -1.50 3.71 -1.60
N LEU A 135 -1.13 2.84 -0.64
CA LEU A 135 -0.90 1.43 -0.95
C LEU A 135 -2.19 0.73 -1.42
N GLY A 136 -3.36 1.09 -0.85
CA GLY A 136 -4.65 0.58 -1.31
C GLY A 136 -5.00 1.01 -2.74
N VAL A 137 -4.65 2.24 -3.14
CA VAL A 137 -4.79 2.70 -4.53
C VAL A 137 -3.88 1.88 -5.46
N ILE A 138 -2.63 1.62 -5.08
CA ILE A 138 -1.70 0.80 -5.87
C ILE A 138 -2.27 -0.60 -6.09
N VAL A 139 -2.79 -1.24 -5.03
CA VAL A 139 -3.40 -2.58 -5.14
C VAL A 139 -4.68 -2.56 -5.97
N GLY A 140 -5.49 -1.52 -5.87
CA GLY A 140 -6.67 -1.35 -6.71
C GLY A 140 -6.32 -1.23 -8.20
N VAL A 141 -5.34 -0.39 -8.53
CA VAL A 141 -4.87 -0.22 -9.93
C VAL A 141 -4.24 -1.50 -10.45
N PHE A 142 -3.37 -2.15 -9.67
CA PHE A 142 -2.81 -3.45 -10.03
C PHE A 142 -3.91 -4.47 -10.32
N GLY A 143 -4.92 -4.56 -9.46
CA GLY A 143 -6.08 -5.43 -9.66
C GLY A 143 -6.83 -5.12 -10.96
N VAL A 144 -7.23 -3.87 -11.19
CA VAL A 144 -7.99 -3.48 -12.40
C VAL A 144 -7.19 -3.72 -13.68
N CYS A 145 -5.89 -3.45 -13.69
CA CYS A 145 -5.05 -3.61 -14.87
C CYS A 145 -4.75 -5.08 -15.19
N TRP A 146 -4.52 -5.92 -14.17
CA TRP A 146 -4.07 -7.30 -14.36
C TRP A 146 -5.19 -8.34 -14.31
N LEU A 147 -6.26 -8.11 -13.55
CA LEU A 147 -7.36 -9.06 -13.38
C LEU A 147 -7.94 -9.57 -14.71
N PRO A 148 -8.22 -8.72 -15.73
CA PRO A 148 -8.81 -9.19 -16.98
C PRO A 148 -7.91 -10.21 -17.70
N PHE A 149 -6.61 -9.94 -17.75
CA PHE A 149 -5.63 -10.82 -18.38
C PHE A 149 -5.49 -12.15 -17.63
N PHE A 150 -5.38 -12.11 -16.31
CA PHE A 150 -5.26 -13.32 -15.50
C PHE A 150 -6.52 -14.18 -15.55
N VAL A 151 -7.71 -13.58 -15.51
CA VAL A 151 -8.98 -14.31 -15.67
C VAL A 151 -9.04 -15.01 -17.03
N LEU A 152 -8.70 -14.32 -18.11
CA LEU A 152 -8.67 -14.93 -19.44
C LEU A 152 -7.64 -16.06 -19.52
N SER A 153 -6.43 -15.83 -19.00
CA SER A 153 -5.33 -16.81 -19.02
C SER A 153 -5.69 -18.08 -18.24
N THR A 154 -6.31 -17.94 -17.07
CA THR A 154 -6.74 -19.07 -16.25
C THR A 154 -7.96 -19.78 -16.83
N ALA A 155 -8.90 -19.05 -17.44
CA ALA A 155 -10.10 -19.63 -18.04
C ALA A 155 -9.82 -20.36 -19.36
N ARG A 156 -8.80 -19.93 -20.12
CA ARG A 156 -8.42 -20.49 -21.42
C ARG A 156 -8.35 -22.03 -21.47
N PRO A 157 -7.61 -22.72 -20.58
CA PRO A 157 -7.55 -24.19 -20.61
C PRO A 157 -8.89 -24.88 -20.35
N PHE A 158 -9.83 -24.22 -19.66
CA PHE A 158 -11.16 -24.78 -19.39
C PHE A 158 -12.16 -24.53 -20.53
N ILE A 159 -11.99 -23.44 -21.28
CA ILE A 159 -12.91 -23.05 -22.35
C ILE A 159 -12.50 -23.65 -23.70
N CYS A 160 -11.22 -23.55 -24.07
CA CYS A 160 -10.74 -23.97 -25.38
C CYS A 160 -10.01 -25.32 -25.37
N GLY A 161 -9.72 -25.88 -24.19
CA GLY A 161 -8.79 -27.00 -24.05
C GLY A 161 -7.33 -26.60 -24.35
N VAL A 162 -6.43 -27.57 -24.23
CA VAL A 162 -4.97 -27.36 -24.41
C VAL A 162 -4.52 -27.35 -25.87
N GLU A 163 -5.37 -27.80 -26.81
CA GLU A 163 -4.99 -28.01 -28.21
C GLU A 163 -5.65 -27.03 -29.20
N CYS A 164 -6.61 -26.22 -28.76
CA CYS A 164 -7.29 -25.25 -29.62
C CYS A 164 -7.17 -23.82 -29.07
N SER A 165 -6.83 -22.86 -29.95
CA SER A 165 -6.86 -21.43 -29.61
C SER A 165 -8.19 -20.84 -30.06
N CYS A 166 -9.19 -20.88 -29.18
CA CYS A 166 -10.51 -20.29 -29.45
C CYS A 166 -10.61 -18.81 -29.06
N VAL A 167 -9.57 -18.28 -28.40
CA VAL A 167 -9.48 -16.87 -28.00
C VAL A 167 -8.82 -16.05 -29.13
N PRO A 168 -9.42 -14.94 -29.57
CA PRO A 168 -8.80 -14.07 -30.56
C PRO A 168 -7.50 -13.43 -30.05
N ILE A 169 -6.44 -13.46 -30.86
CA ILE A 169 -5.10 -12.93 -30.50
C ILE A 169 -5.15 -11.43 -30.14
N TRP A 170 -6.01 -10.65 -30.82
CA TRP A 170 -6.16 -9.22 -30.53
C TRP A 170 -6.66 -8.97 -29.11
N LEU A 171 -7.53 -9.84 -28.58
CA LEU A 171 -8.08 -9.73 -27.23
C LEU A 171 -6.97 -9.97 -26.20
N GLU A 172 -6.20 -11.05 -26.34
CA GLU A 172 -5.08 -11.36 -25.44
C GLU A 172 -4.05 -10.23 -25.41
N ARG A 173 -3.70 -9.67 -26.59
CA ARG A 173 -2.77 -8.55 -26.69
C ARG A 173 -3.31 -7.30 -25.99
N THR A 174 -4.58 -6.93 -26.22
CA THR A 174 -5.17 -5.75 -25.58
C THR A 174 -5.19 -5.87 -24.06
N LEU A 175 -5.55 -7.04 -23.51
CA LEU A 175 -5.54 -7.26 -22.07
C LEU A 175 -4.12 -7.24 -21.49
N LEU A 176 -3.13 -7.76 -22.23
CA LEU A 176 -1.73 -7.69 -21.82
C LEU A 176 -1.20 -6.24 -21.80
N TRP A 177 -1.55 -5.43 -22.80
CA TRP A 177 -1.22 -4.01 -22.84
C TRP A 177 -1.83 -3.23 -21.67
N LEU A 178 -3.07 -3.58 -21.28
CA LEU A 178 -3.68 -3.04 -20.07
C LEU A 178 -2.87 -3.40 -18.81
N GLY A 179 -2.37 -4.64 -18.71
CA GLY A 179 -1.46 -5.06 -17.66
C GLY A 179 -0.16 -4.24 -17.64
N TYR A 180 0.44 -3.99 -18.80
CA TYR A 180 1.64 -3.15 -18.92
C TYR A 180 1.41 -1.69 -18.52
N ALA A 181 0.21 -1.16 -18.75
CA ALA A 181 -0.15 0.19 -18.30
C ALA A 181 -0.05 0.37 -16.77
N ASN A 182 -0.14 -0.72 -15.98
CA ASN A 182 0.08 -0.66 -14.53
C ASN A 182 1.45 -0.07 -14.15
N SER A 183 2.51 -0.50 -14.86
CA SER A 183 3.87 0.00 -14.62
C SER A 183 3.98 1.51 -14.91
N LEU A 184 3.26 1.98 -15.93
CA LEU A 184 3.17 3.41 -16.26
C LEU A 184 2.42 4.20 -15.17
N MET A 185 1.41 3.62 -14.53
CA MET A 185 0.61 4.28 -13.49
C MET A 185 1.37 4.51 -12.18
N ASN A 186 2.35 3.68 -11.85
CA ASN A 186 3.09 3.77 -10.58
C ASN A 186 3.67 5.17 -10.30
N PRO A 187 4.46 5.80 -11.19
CA PRO A 187 4.92 7.19 -11.00
C PRO A 187 3.81 8.20 -10.73
N PHE A 188 2.68 8.12 -11.45
CA PHE A 188 1.56 9.03 -11.26
C PHE A 188 0.88 8.79 -9.90
N ILE A 189 0.66 7.53 -9.52
CA ILE A 189 0.10 7.18 -8.21
C ILE A 189 0.97 7.77 -7.10
N TYR A 190 2.30 7.64 -7.19
CA TYR A 190 3.21 8.22 -6.20
C TYR A 190 3.17 9.75 -6.21
N ALA A 191 3.19 10.38 -7.39
CA ALA A 191 3.14 11.83 -7.51
C ALA A 191 1.83 12.44 -6.97
N PHE A 192 0.70 11.77 -7.15
CA PHE A 192 -0.60 12.27 -6.69
C PHE A 192 -0.94 11.84 -5.26
N PHE A 193 -0.71 10.59 -4.87
CA PHE A 193 -1.22 10.08 -3.59
C PHE A 193 -0.17 10.08 -2.48
N ASN A 194 1.13 10.20 -2.79
CA ASN A 194 2.17 10.30 -1.77
C ASN A 194 2.66 11.76 -1.60
N ARG A 195 2.17 12.43 -0.55
CA ARG A 195 2.45 13.86 -0.29
C ARG A 195 3.94 14.14 -0.08
N ASP A 196 4.66 13.20 0.51
CA ASP A 196 6.10 13.33 0.77
C ASP A 196 6.87 13.26 -0.55
N LEU A 197 6.56 12.26 -1.39
CA LEU A 197 7.16 12.12 -2.73
C LEU A 197 6.78 13.26 -3.67
N ARG A 198 5.53 13.73 -3.65
CA ARG A 198 5.06 14.88 -4.45
C ARG A 198 5.94 16.11 -4.24
N SER A 199 6.36 16.37 -2.99
CA SER A 199 7.23 17.50 -2.68
C SER A 199 8.62 17.34 -3.31
N THR A 200 9.19 16.13 -3.22
CA THR A 200 10.48 15.79 -3.82
C THR A 200 10.43 15.83 -5.35
N TYR A 201 9.37 15.30 -5.98
CA TYR A 201 9.17 15.39 -7.43
C TYR A 201 9.08 16.85 -7.90
N ARG A 202 8.38 17.71 -7.15
CA ARG A 202 8.32 19.14 -7.47
C ARG A 202 9.69 19.81 -7.36
N ASP A 203 10.48 19.47 -6.35
CA ASP A 203 11.83 20.00 -6.18
C ASP A 203 12.79 19.48 -7.27
N LEU A 204 12.65 18.21 -7.67
CA LEU A 204 13.43 17.59 -8.75
C LEU A 204 13.11 18.24 -10.11
N LEU A 205 11.83 18.41 -10.44
CA LEU A 205 11.37 19.06 -11.68
C LEU A 205 11.72 20.56 -11.73
N ARG A 206 11.93 21.19 -10.57
CA ARG A 206 12.39 22.60 -10.46
C ARG A 206 13.90 22.71 -10.27
N CYS A 207 14.66 21.63 -10.42
CA CYS A 207 16.11 21.56 -10.25
C CYS A 207 16.61 22.14 -8.90
N ARG A 208 15.81 22.01 -7.83
CA ARG A 208 16.15 22.51 -6.48
C ARG A 208 16.94 21.47 -5.68
N TYR A 209 18.05 21.00 -6.22
CA TYR A 209 18.87 19.93 -5.64
C TYR A 209 19.36 20.22 -4.22
N ARG A 210 19.59 21.49 -3.88
CA ARG A 210 20.01 21.92 -2.54
C ARG A 210 19.00 21.59 -1.45
N ASN A 211 17.69 21.62 -1.76
CA ASN A 211 16.64 21.24 -0.83
C ASN A 211 16.54 19.72 -0.64
N ILE A 212 16.83 18.95 -1.69
CA ILE A 212 16.83 17.48 -1.67
C ILE A 212 18.02 16.98 -0.82
N ASN A 213 19.24 17.48 -1.07
CA ASN A 213 20.43 17.13 -0.29
C ASN A 213 20.24 17.44 1.20
N ARG A 214 19.70 18.62 1.54
CA ARG A 214 19.46 18.98 2.95
C ARG A 214 18.50 18.01 3.66
N ARG A 215 17.48 17.51 2.96
CA ARG A 215 16.53 16.52 3.51
C ARG A 215 17.15 15.14 3.64
N LEU A 216 17.92 14.68 2.65
CA LEU A 216 18.61 13.39 2.69
C LEU A 216 19.65 13.35 3.81
N SER A 217 20.44 14.42 3.98
CA SER A 217 21.41 14.53 5.08
C SER A 217 20.71 14.50 6.45
N ALA A 218 19.58 15.19 6.61
CA ALA A 218 18.82 15.17 7.87
C ALA A 218 18.27 13.77 8.21
N VAL A 219 17.81 13.00 7.21
CA VAL A 219 17.37 11.62 7.40
C VAL A 219 18.54 10.70 7.73
N GLY A 220 19.68 10.85 7.05
CA GLY A 220 20.89 10.07 7.33
C GLY A 220 21.43 10.28 8.74
N VAL A 221 21.42 11.53 9.24
CA VAL A 221 21.79 11.85 10.62
C VAL A 221 20.83 11.20 11.63
N HIS A 222 19.53 11.18 11.32
CA HIS A 222 18.54 10.59 12.22
C HIS A 222 18.59 9.04 12.29
N GLU A 223 19.01 8.38 11.21
CA GLU A 223 19.25 6.93 11.20
C GLU A 223 20.59 6.57 11.88
N ALA A 224 21.64 7.39 11.72
CA ALA A 224 22.91 7.21 12.42
C ALA A 224 22.77 7.35 13.95
N LEU A 225 21.83 8.17 14.43
CA LEU A 225 21.52 8.33 15.87
C LEU A 225 20.66 7.20 16.46
N LYS A 226 20.16 6.26 15.64
CA LYS A 226 19.39 5.10 16.10
C LYS A 226 20.22 3.81 16.20
N VAL A 227 21.48 3.86 15.76
CA VAL A 227 22.46 2.78 15.94
C VAL A 227 23.13 2.97 17.29
#